data_AF-A0A7W0V7E4-F1
#
_entry.id   AF-A0A7W0V7E4-F1
#
_cell.length_a   1.000
_cell.length_b   1.000
_cell.length_c   1.000
_cell.angle_alpha   90.00
_cell.angle_beta   90.00
_cell.angle_gamma   90.00
#
_symmetry.space_group_name_H-M   'P 1'
#
loop_
_entity.id
_entity.type
_entity.pdbx_description
1 polymer ?
#
loop_
_entity_poly.entity_id
_entity_poly.type
_entity_poly.pdbx_seq_one_letter_code
_entity_poly.pdbx_strand_id
1 'polypeptide(L)'
;ARLEGNTAHQAFHESATSKRSQGVILRDVVALANSAGGSIFLGVSPSEKRPIAGLDDATSLSAELMRDVAAQITPPVDVTCATLESDGKPILVLTVAEGTHKPHAIAPGGIFVRREAESAQATRDEIVHMVTGVSEIPTVAAPPAAPASPNGRGRRASAVTAPNAVPGSAPIPATSREKAKPAAPASGRRPAAPKANGNANVAAPLASPAAPPTDLLEVYEELVVADPVAPTTGIEVLDAFEQDGTWYYTLRDLRYHKLIHNVTKLTDRRLWRAAIAQREKGSLDESDVRWDGDYGIWRSYRQRSGDRRHDLVYRGDGDPRIFFGVNETGMDGRWRILLDATKATR
;
A
#
# COMPACT_ATOMS: atom_id res chain seq x y z
N ALA A 1 -14.94 -21.22 5.30
CA ALA A 1 -15.51 -20.46 4.16
C ALA A 1 -16.09 -19.11 4.61
N ARG A 2 -17.40 -18.92 4.80
CA ARG A 2 -17.97 -17.55 5.01
C ARG A 2 -17.58 -16.88 6.35
N LEU A 3 -17.30 -17.66 7.38
CA LEU A 3 -16.76 -17.14 8.66
C LEU A 3 -15.35 -16.57 8.52
N GLU A 4 -14.57 -17.09 7.57
CA GLU A 4 -13.17 -16.71 7.34
C GLU A 4 -13.05 -15.62 6.26
N GLY A 5 -14.05 -15.45 5.40
CA GLY A 5 -14.05 -14.44 4.33
C GLY A 5 -12.97 -14.70 3.27
N ASN A 6 -12.57 -13.68 2.50
CA ASN A 6 -11.49 -13.83 1.51
C ASN A 6 -10.15 -14.15 2.22
N THR A 7 -9.43 -15.16 1.74
CA THR A 7 -8.11 -15.54 2.27
C THR A 7 -7.15 -15.89 1.12
N ALA A 8 -5.92 -16.30 1.47
CA ALA A 8 -4.88 -16.78 0.55
C ALA A 8 -5.32 -17.96 -0.32
N HIS A 9 -6.32 -18.72 0.14
CA HIS A 9 -6.81 -19.91 -0.55
C HIS A 9 -8.31 -19.84 -0.83
N GLN A 10 -8.97 -18.69 -0.61
CA GLN A 10 -10.39 -18.57 -0.96
C GLN A 10 -10.81 -17.18 -1.42
N ALA A 11 -11.70 -17.14 -2.41
CA ALA A 11 -12.28 -15.94 -2.97
C ALA A 11 -13.81 -16.06 -3.12
N PHE A 12 -14.53 -14.95 -3.00
CA PHE A 12 -15.99 -14.91 -3.08
C PHE A 12 -16.47 -13.91 -4.14
N HIS A 13 -17.44 -14.34 -4.96
CA HIS A 13 -18.12 -13.48 -5.95
C HIS A 13 -19.63 -13.62 -5.84
N GLU A 14 -20.34 -12.50 -5.77
CA GLU A 14 -21.81 -12.47 -5.67
C GLU A 14 -22.50 -12.82 -7.00
N SER A 15 -21.87 -12.56 -8.14
CA SER A 15 -22.39 -12.89 -9.47
C SER A 15 -21.30 -13.07 -10.51
N ALA A 16 -21.58 -13.85 -11.56
CA ALA A 16 -20.70 -14.11 -12.69
C ALA A 16 -21.39 -13.90 -14.04
N THR A 17 -22.50 -13.16 -14.07
CA THR A 17 -23.36 -12.98 -15.25
C THR A 17 -22.84 -11.96 -16.26
N SER A 18 -21.84 -11.15 -15.90
CA SER A 18 -21.27 -10.14 -16.79
C SER A 18 -19.84 -10.49 -17.21
N LYS A 19 -19.44 -10.09 -18.43
CA LYS A 19 -18.05 -10.21 -18.89
C LYS A 19 -17.04 -9.58 -17.92
N ARG A 20 -17.44 -8.51 -17.23
CA ARG A 20 -16.59 -7.84 -16.24
C ARG A 20 -16.37 -8.71 -15.01
N SER A 21 -17.43 -9.32 -14.47
CA SER A 21 -17.32 -10.21 -13.30
C SER A 21 -16.63 -11.53 -13.64
N GLN A 22 -16.90 -12.11 -14.81
CA GLN A 22 -16.15 -13.26 -15.34
C GLN A 22 -14.65 -12.95 -15.42
N GLY A 23 -14.27 -11.78 -15.95
CA GLY A 23 -12.87 -11.36 -16.02
C GLY A 23 -12.19 -11.25 -14.65
N VAL A 24 -12.90 -10.87 -13.58
CA VAL A 24 -12.33 -10.87 -12.23
C VAL A 24 -12.16 -12.30 -11.71
N ILE A 25 -13.14 -13.18 -11.95
CA ILE A 25 -13.07 -14.60 -11.56
C ILE A 25 -11.87 -15.28 -12.23
N LEU A 26 -11.65 -15.06 -13.52
CA LEU A 26 -10.52 -15.64 -14.24
C LEU A 26 -9.17 -15.14 -13.70
N ARG A 27 -9.08 -13.88 -13.27
CA ARG A 27 -7.88 -13.36 -12.58
C ARG A 27 -7.65 -14.04 -11.24
N ASP A 28 -8.71 -14.29 -10.47
CA ASP A 28 -8.60 -15.04 -9.22
C ASP A 28 -8.17 -16.49 -9.47
N VAL A 29 -8.64 -17.14 -10.55
CA VAL A 29 -8.16 -18.47 -10.95
C VAL A 29 -6.66 -18.45 -11.23
N VAL A 30 -6.18 -17.49 -12.03
CA VAL A 30 -4.73 -17.35 -12.31
C VAL A 30 -3.94 -17.06 -11.03
N ALA A 31 -4.45 -16.16 -10.18
CA ALA A 31 -3.80 -15.79 -8.93
C ALA A 31 -3.65 -16.99 -7.99
N LEU A 32 -4.68 -17.81 -7.85
CA LEU A 32 -4.65 -19.02 -7.02
C LEU A 32 -3.72 -20.08 -7.61
N ALA A 33 -3.75 -20.29 -8.93
CA ALA A 33 -2.88 -21.26 -9.61
C ALA A 33 -1.40 -20.91 -9.47
N ASN A 34 -1.05 -19.62 -9.55
CA ASN A 34 0.33 -19.16 -9.37
C ASN A 34 0.79 -19.19 -7.89
N SER A 35 -0.16 -19.13 -6.96
CA SER A 35 0.09 -19.28 -5.53
C SER A 35 0.00 -20.76 -5.12
N ALA A 36 -0.72 -21.11 -4.06
CA ALA A 36 -0.81 -22.47 -3.52
C ALA A 36 -2.16 -23.15 -3.82
N GLY A 37 -2.86 -22.70 -4.86
CA GLY A 37 -4.23 -23.12 -5.17
C GLY A 37 -5.27 -22.56 -4.18
N GLY A 38 -6.52 -23.03 -4.32
CA GLY A 38 -7.61 -22.65 -3.43
C GLY A 38 -9.01 -22.84 -4.03
N SER A 39 -10.00 -22.25 -3.39
CA SER A 39 -11.42 -22.38 -3.75
C SER A 39 -12.08 -21.03 -3.99
N ILE A 40 -12.76 -20.87 -5.13
CA ILE A 40 -13.56 -19.70 -5.45
C ILE A 40 -15.04 -20.05 -5.31
N PHE A 41 -15.75 -19.29 -4.49
CA PHE A 41 -17.19 -19.45 -4.28
C PHE A 41 -17.96 -18.40 -5.07
N LEU A 42 -18.85 -18.84 -5.95
CA LEU A 42 -19.71 -18.00 -6.78
C LEU A 42 -21.16 -18.06 -6.30
N GLY A 43 -21.86 -16.93 -6.36
CA GLY A 43 -23.23 -16.76 -5.85
C GLY A 43 -23.29 -16.38 -4.37
N VAL A 44 -22.15 -16.08 -3.75
CA VAL A 44 -22.02 -15.80 -2.32
C VAL A 44 -21.13 -14.59 -2.05
N SER A 45 -21.52 -13.81 -1.05
CA SER A 45 -20.74 -12.68 -0.55
C SER A 45 -19.68 -13.15 0.46
N PRO A 46 -18.50 -12.50 0.52
CA PRO A 46 -17.53 -12.75 1.58
C PRO A 46 -18.04 -12.33 2.97
N SER A 47 -19.08 -11.49 3.04
CA SER A 47 -19.68 -11.07 4.31
C SER A 47 -20.76 -12.05 4.75
N GLU A 48 -20.62 -12.59 5.96
CA GLU A 48 -21.63 -13.44 6.60
C GLU A 48 -22.98 -12.74 6.78
N LYS A 49 -22.96 -11.41 7.01
CA LYS A 49 -24.16 -10.60 7.27
C LYS A 49 -25.07 -10.42 6.05
N ARG A 50 -24.59 -10.74 4.85
CA ARG A 50 -25.39 -10.63 3.61
C ARG A 50 -26.09 -11.96 3.30
N PRO A 51 -27.33 -11.93 2.79
CA PRO A 51 -27.98 -13.13 2.30
C PRO A 51 -27.23 -13.70 1.09
N ILE A 52 -27.31 -15.02 0.90
CA ILE A 52 -26.75 -15.70 -0.27
C ILE A 52 -27.49 -15.19 -1.51
N ALA A 53 -26.76 -14.74 -2.54
CA ALA A 53 -27.37 -14.27 -3.77
C ALA A 53 -28.00 -15.46 -4.52
N GLY A 54 -27.23 -16.54 -4.65
CA GLY A 54 -27.58 -17.72 -5.45
C GLY A 54 -27.22 -17.52 -6.92
N LEU A 55 -27.11 -18.63 -7.65
CA LEU A 55 -26.87 -18.65 -9.10
C LEU A 55 -28.03 -19.34 -9.80
N ASP A 56 -28.77 -18.62 -10.65
CA ASP A 56 -29.94 -19.20 -11.33
C ASP A 56 -29.56 -20.38 -12.25
N ASP A 57 -28.38 -20.34 -12.89
CA ASP A 57 -27.90 -21.36 -13.85
C ASP A 57 -26.44 -21.81 -13.58
N ALA A 58 -26.20 -22.46 -12.43
CA ALA A 58 -24.86 -22.89 -12.02
C ALA A 58 -24.16 -23.84 -13.03
N THR A 59 -24.90 -24.74 -13.68
CA THR A 59 -24.36 -25.72 -14.64
C THR A 59 -23.91 -25.06 -15.95
N SER A 60 -24.68 -24.12 -16.48
CA SER A 60 -24.32 -23.39 -17.70
C SER A 60 -23.11 -22.50 -17.45
N LEU A 61 -23.09 -21.82 -16.29
CA LEU A 61 -21.99 -20.95 -15.90
C LEU A 61 -20.68 -21.72 -15.69
N SER A 62 -20.73 -22.93 -15.10
CA SER A 62 -19.51 -23.74 -14.92
C SER A 62 -18.90 -24.16 -16.26
N ALA A 63 -19.73 -24.55 -17.24
CA ALA A 63 -19.28 -24.89 -18.58
C ALA A 63 -18.72 -23.68 -19.35
N GLU A 64 -19.33 -22.50 -19.19
CA GLU A 64 -18.84 -21.25 -19.77
C GLU A 64 -17.49 -20.85 -19.15
N LEU A 65 -17.37 -20.85 -17.83
CA LEU A 65 -16.13 -20.54 -17.12
C LEU A 65 -15.01 -21.52 -17.47
N MET A 66 -15.29 -22.82 -17.59
CA MET A 66 -14.28 -23.79 -18.02
C MET A 66 -13.77 -23.51 -19.44
N ARG A 67 -14.68 -23.13 -20.36
CA ARG A 67 -14.30 -22.74 -21.73
C ARG A 67 -13.42 -21.48 -21.71
N ASP A 68 -13.78 -20.49 -20.91
CA ASP A 68 -13.03 -19.23 -20.81
C ASP A 68 -11.66 -19.43 -20.15
N VAL A 69 -11.56 -20.24 -19.11
CA VAL A 69 -10.30 -20.64 -18.47
C VAL A 69 -9.39 -21.29 -19.51
N ALA A 70 -9.88 -22.28 -20.26
CA ALA A 70 -9.09 -22.97 -21.27
C ALA A 70 -8.69 -22.07 -22.45
N ALA A 71 -9.51 -21.07 -22.80
CA ALA A 71 -9.25 -20.18 -23.92
C ALA A 71 -8.34 -19.01 -23.57
N GLN A 72 -8.40 -18.48 -22.34
CA GLN A 72 -7.72 -17.24 -21.95
C GLN A 72 -6.50 -17.44 -21.05
N ILE A 73 -6.37 -18.59 -20.39
CA ILE A 73 -5.29 -18.86 -19.44
C ILE A 73 -4.24 -19.76 -20.09
N THR A 74 -2.98 -19.33 -20.04
CA THR A 74 -1.84 -20.06 -20.61
C THR A 74 -0.63 -19.98 -19.66
N PRO A 75 0.02 -21.09 -19.29
CA PRO A 75 -0.36 -22.50 -19.52
C PRO A 75 -1.73 -22.88 -18.93
N PRO A 76 -2.40 -23.97 -19.36
CA PRO A 76 -3.72 -24.34 -18.84
C PRO A 76 -3.65 -24.71 -17.35
N VAL A 77 -4.73 -24.40 -16.62
CA VAL A 77 -4.86 -24.65 -15.18
C VAL A 77 -5.94 -25.71 -14.95
N ASP A 78 -5.68 -26.67 -14.06
CA ASP A 78 -6.67 -27.65 -13.64
C ASP A 78 -7.65 -27.04 -12.64
N VAL A 79 -8.91 -26.91 -13.07
CA VAL A 79 -10.01 -26.37 -12.26
C VAL A 79 -11.14 -27.39 -12.19
N THR A 80 -11.55 -27.73 -10.97
CA THR A 80 -12.70 -28.61 -10.71
C THR A 80 -13.89 -27.79 -10.23
N CYS A 81 -15.05 -27.94 -10.87
CA CYS A 81 -16.27 -27.24 -10.49
C CYS A 81 -17.22 -28.19 -9.75
N ALA A 82 -17.75 -27.75 -8.61
CA ALA A 82 -18.76 -28.46 -7.84
C ALA A 82 -19.94 -27.51 -7.55
N THR A 83 -21.16 -27.96 -7.85
CA THR A 83 -22.38 -27.24 -7.48
C THR A 83 -22.79 -27.68 -6.07
N LEU A 84 -22.97 -26.71 -5.18
CA LEU A 84 -23.45 -26.94 -3.81
C LEU A 84 -24.73 -26.16 -3.60
N GLU A 85 -25.61 -26.61 -2.70
CA GLU A 85 -26.80 -25.87 -2.29
C GLU A 85 -26.60 -25.33 -0.87
N SER A 86 -26.86 -24.04 -0.66
CA SER A 86 -26.73 -23.38 0.65
C SER A 86 -27.89 -22.41 0.84
N ASP A 87 -28.62 -22.50 1.96
CA ASP A 87 -29.89 -21.78 2.21
C ASP A 87 -30.94 -21.92 1.09
N GLY A 88 -31.06 -23.12 0.50
CA GLY A 88 -32.02 -23.36 -0.59
C GLY A 88 -31.65 -22.68 -1.91
N LYS A 89 -30.42 -22.15 -2.01
CA LYS A 89 -29.91 -21.49 -3.20
C LYS A 89 -28.68 -22.23 -3.75
N PRO A 90 -28.63 -22.51 -5.06
CA PRO A 90 -27.46 -23.09 -5.69
C PRO A 90 -26.28 -22.11 -5.68
N ILE A 91 -25.10 -22.62 -5.34
CA ILE A 91 -23.81 -21.94 -5.36
C ILE A 91 -22.82 -22.80 -6.14
N LEU A 92 -21.84 -22.16 -6.78
CA LEU A 92 -20.82 -22.86 -7.57
C LEU A 92 -19.47 -22.69 -6.90
N VAL A 93 -18.79 -23.80 -6.62
CA VAL A 93 -17.46 -23.84 -6.01
C VAL A 93 -16.45 -24.30 -7.05
N LEU A 94 -15.48 -23.44 -7.36
CA LEU A 94 -14.38 -23.75 -8.25
C LEU A 94 -13.14 -24.05 -7.40
N THR A 95 -12.65 -25.27 -7.45
CA THR A 95 -11.40 -25.68 -6.80
C THR A 95 -10.28 -25.58 -7.82
N VAL A 96 -9.33 -24.70 -7.58
CA VAL A 96 -8.18 -24.41 -8.43
C VAL A 96 -6.96 -25.08 -7.80
N ALA A 97 -6.33 -26.00 -8.53
CA ALA A 97 -5.09 -26.62 -8.09
C ALA A 97 -3.92 -25.64 -8.13
N GLU A 98 -2.88 -25.89 -7.34
CA GLU A 98 -1.60 -25.23 -7.54
C GLU A 98 -1.05 -25.58 -8.92
N GLY A 99 -0.67 -24.54 -9.67
CA GLY A 99 -0.14 -24.67 -11.02
C GLY A 99 1.22 -25.34 -11.04
N THR A 100 1.38 -26.37 -11.86
CA THR A 100 2.66 -27.07 -12.06
C THR A 100 3.59 -26.32 -13.02
N HIS A 101 3.02 -25.52 -13.92
CA HIS A 101 3.73 -24.79 -14.96
C HIS A 101 3.56 -23.27 -14.78
N LYS A 102 4.10 -22.77 -13.66
CA LYS A 102 4.10 -21.33 -13.37
C LYS A 102 5.12 -20.61 -14.27
N PRO A 103 4.84 -19.37 -14.71
CA PRO A 103 3.65 -18.59 -14.41
C PRO A 103 2.49 -18.85 -15.38
N HIS A 104 1.29 -19.00 -14.82
CA HIS A 104 0.04 -18.91 -15.56
C HIS A 104 -0.32 -17.44 -15.81
N ALA A 105 -0.74 -17.12 -17.03
CA ALA A 105 -1.10 -15.77 -17.44
C ALA A 105 -2.50 -15.75 -18.06
N ILE A 106 -3.21 -14.63 -17.92
CA ILE A 106 -4.50 -14.37 -18.59
C ILE A 106 -4.37 -13.27 -19.63
N ALA A 107 -5.01 -13.43 -20.80
CA ALA A 107 -5.04 -12.43 -21.86
C ALA A 107 -6.44 -11.79 -22.03
N PRO A 108 -6.58 -10.45 -22.08
CA PRO A 108 -5.60 -9.42 -21.74
C PRO A 108 -5.59 -9.17 -20.21
N GLY A 109 -4.46 -9.38 -19.54
CA GLY A 109 -4.41 -9.15 -18.10
C GLY A 109 -3.09 -9.42 -17.41
N GLY A 110 -2.22 -10.25 -17.99
CA GLY A 110 -0.89 -10.53 -17.41
C GLY A 110 -0.94 -11.64 -16.36
N ILE A 111 0.11 -11.70 -15.53
CA ILE A 111 0.31 -12.72 -14.50
C ILE A 111 -0.21 -12.15 -13.19
N PHE A 112 -1.02 -12.92 -12.47
CA PHE A 112 -1.56 -12.54 -11.16
C PHE A 112 -1.09 -13.52 -10.09
N VAL A 113 -0.97 -13.04 -8.87
CA VAL A 113 -0.69 -13.84 -7.67
C VAL A 113 -1.65 -13.47 -6.56
N ARG A 114 -1.99 -14.44 -5.71
CA ARG A 114 -2.82 -14.22 -4.54
C ARG A 114 -1.94 -13.75 -3.38
N ARG A 115 -2.23 -12.57 -2.85
CA ARG A 115 -1.59 -11.98 -1.67
C ARG A 115 -2.61 -11.90 -0.56
N GLU A 116 -2.55 -12.86 0.36
CA GLU A 116 -3.57 -13.00 1.42
C GLU A 116 -4.97 -12.99 0.80
N ALA A 117 -5.81 -12.00 1.10
CA ALA A 117 -7.20 -11.94 0.65
C ALA A 117 -7.41 -11.31 -0.74
N GLU A 118 -6.37 -10.85 -1.43
CA GLU A 118 -6.47 -10.07 -2.67
C GLU A 118 -5.66 -10.68 -3.83
N SER A 119 -6.20 -10.59 -5.04
CA SER A 119 -5.50 -10.98 -6.27
C SER A 119 -4.90 -9.75 -6.92
N ALA A 120 -3.58 -9.71 -7.03
CA ALA A 120 -2.81 -8.59 -7.56
C ALA A 120 -1.95 -9.03 -8.74
N GLN A 121 -1.57 -8.07 -9.60
CA GLN A 121 -0.61 -8.33 -10.66
C GLN A 121 0.74 -8.69 -10.05
N ALA A 122 1.36 -9.74 -10.59
CA ALA A 122 2.66 -10.21 -10.13
C ALA A 122 3.74 -9.17 -10.42
N THR A 123 4.61 -8.91 -9.43
CA THR A 123 5.81 -8.09 -9.63
C THR A 123 6.84 -8.88 -10.44
N ARG A 124 7.84 -8.16 -10.94
CA ARG A 124 8.96 -8.78 -11.65
C ARG A 124 9.62 -9.88 -10.80
N ASP A 125 9.86 -9.62 -9.52
CA ASP A 125 10.56 -10.57 -8.65
C ASP A 125 9.72 -11.82 -8.36
N GLU A 126 8.40 -11.66 -8.19
CA GLU A 126 7.47 -12.80 -8.08
C GLU A 126 7.46 -13.64 -9.37
N ILE A 127 7.46 -12.99 -10.54
CA ILE A 127 7.55 -13.68 -11.84
C ILE A 127 8.87 -14.43 -11.97
N VAL A 128 10.00 -13.80 -11.61
CA VAL A 128 11.31 -14.45 -11.63
C VAL A 128 11.35 -15.63 -10.66
N HIS A 129 10.78 -15.50 -9.46
CA HIS A 129 10.71 -16.57 -8.48
C HIS A 129 9.89 -17.77 -8.98
N MET A 130 8.75 -17.51 -9.62
CA MET A 130 7.92 -18.56 -10.26
C MET A 130 8.66 -19.31 -11.37
N VAL A 131 9.46 -18.61 -12.17
CA VAL A 131 10.20 -19.19 -13.31
C VAL A 131 11.46 -19.93 -12.88
N THR A 132 12.19 -19.40 -11.89
CA THR A 132 13.47 -19.96 -11.44
C THR A 132 13.30 -21.15 -10.51
N GLY A 133 12.10 -21.37 -9.95
CA GLY A 133 11.76 -22.59 -9.22
C GLY A 133 12.60 -22.83 -7.97
N VAL A 134 13.26 -21.79 -7.43
CA VAL A 134 14.03 -21.94 -6.18
C VAL A 134 13.04 -21.82 -5.03
N SER A 135 12.56 -22.97 -4.58
CA SER A 135 11.99 -23.14 -3.25
C SER A 135 13.08 -22.85 -2.21
N GLU A 136 13.39 -21.58 -1.97
CA GLU A 136 14.22 -21.18 -0.83
C GLU A 136 13.38 -21.32 0.43
N ILE A 137 13.49 -22.50 1.06
CA ILE A 137 13.40 -22.57 2.51
C ILE A 137 14.57 -21.71 3.00
N PRO A 138 14.35 -20.60 3.75
CA PRO A 138 15.45 -19.91 4.38
C PRO A 138 15.97 -20.80 5.50
N THR A 139 16.85 -21.74 5.17
CA THR A 139 17.75 -22.35 6.14
C THR A 139 18.72 -21.24 6.51
N VAL A 140 18.52 -20.68 7.70
CA VAL A 140 19.50 -19.82 8.35
C VAL A 140 20.73 -20.68 8.64
N ALA A 141 21.61 -20.83 7.65
CA ALA A 141 22.96 -21.27 7.84
C ALA A 141 23.75 -20.07 8.36
N ALA A 142 24.02 -20.08 9.67
CA ALA A 142 24.91 -19.13 10.31
C ALA A 142 26.26 -19.08 9.58
N PRO A 143 26.85 -17.90 9.36
CA PRO A 143 28.17 -17.79 8.75
C PRO A 143 29.23 -18.40 9.68
N PRO A 144 30.15 -19.25 9.19
CA PRO A 144 31.25 -19.72 9.99
C PRO A 144 32.23 -18.57 10.23
N ALA A 145 32.52 -18.32 11.51
CA ALA A 145 33.52 -17.37 11.96
C ALA A 145 34.89 -17.70 11.33
N ALA A 146 35.45 -16.75 10.58
CA ALA A 146 36.84 -16.79 10.15
C ALA A 146 37.76 -16.41 11.34
N PRO A 147 38.84 -17.17 11.60
CA PRO A 147 39.73 -16.90 12.72
C PRO A 147 40.69 -15.77 12.40
N ALA A 148 40.86 -14.85 13.36
CA ALA A 148 41.95 -13.90 13.36
C ALA A 148 43.29 -14.63 13.44
N SER A 149 44.28 -14.16 12.67
CA SER A 149 45.68 -14.44 12.95
C SER A 149 46.54 -13.18 12.83
N PRO A 150 47.63 -13.13 13.61
CA PRO A 150 48.18 -11.87 14.12
C PRO A 150 49.40 -11.45 13.32
N ASN A 151 49.56 -10.15 13.07
CA ASN A 151 50.85 -9.61 12.63
C ASN A 151 51.39 -8.62 13.67
N GLY A 152 52.43 -9.08 14.37
CA GLY A 152 53.25 -8.27 15.25
C GLY A 152 54.46 -7.67 14.52
N ARG A 153 54.64 -6.37 14.79
CA ARG A 153 55.91 -5.62 14.92
C ARG A 153 56.76 -5.31 13.67
N GLY A 154 57.00 -4.01 13.48
CA GLY A 154 58.11 -3.52 12.67
C GLY A 154 58.25 -1.99 12.51
N ARG A 155 58.27 -1.24 13.62
CA ARG A 155 59.00 0.01 13.93
C ARG A 155 59.54 1.00 12.85
N ARG A 156 59.50 2.28 13.30
CA ARG A 156 60.26 3.53 12.98
C ARG A 156 59.63 4.44 11.91
N ALA A 157 59.04 5.59 12.26
CA ALA A 157 59.57 6.85 12.83
C ALA A 157 60.09 7.84 11.77
N SER A 158 59.39 8.97 11.59
CA SER A 158 59.94 10.34 11.67
C SER A 158 58.83 11.37 11.51
N ALA A 159 59.02 12.51 12.17
CA ALA A 159 58.06 13.59 12.38
C ALA A 159 58.44 14.87 11.60
N VAL A 160 57.51 15.83 11.63
CA VAL A 160 57.65 17.29 11.44
C VAL A 160 57.67 17.81 10.00
N THR A 161 56.66 18.62 9.64
CA THR A 161 56.77 20.08 9.37
C THR A 161 55.42 20.65 8.89
N ALA A 162 54.93 21.69 9.58
CA ALA A 162 54.05 22.75 9.06
C ALA A 162 54.88 24.07 9.13
N PRO A 163 54.44 25.28 8.70
CA PRO A 163 53.13 25.72 8.17
C PRO A 163 53.24 26.79 7.03
N ASN A 164 52.23 27.66 6.90
CA ASN A 164 52.06 28.92 6.14
C ASN A 164 51.35 28.86 4.76
N ALA A 165 50.54 29.83 4.33
CA ALA A 165 49.81 30.95 4.93
C ALA A 165 48.97 31.61 3.79
N VAL A 166 47.83 32.23 4.14
CA VAL A 166 46.99 33.13 3.30
C VAL A 166 47.69 34.50 3.14
N PRO A 167 47.29 35.43 2.22
CA PRO A 167 46.22 36.40 2.57
C PRO A 167 45.41 37.07 1.41
N GLY A 168 44.18 37.53 1.76
CA GLY A 168 43.56 38.83 1.38
C GLY A 168 42.69 38.87 0.10
N SER A 169 41.55 39.54 -0.03
CA SER A 169 41.01 40.72 0.68
C SER A 169 39.46 40.83 0.55
N ALA A 170 38.83 41.52 1.51
CA ALA A 170 37.41 41.94 1.58
C ALA A 170 37.20 43.34 0.92
N PRO A 171 36.12 44.16 1.16
CA PRO A 171 34.71 43.95 1.56
C PRO A 171 33.64 44.79 0.74
N ILE A 172 32.36 44.55 1.09
CA ILE A 172 31.02 45.23 0.94
C ILE A 172 30.94 46.76 0.65
N PRO A 173 29.78 47.36 0.21
CA PRO A 173 28.57 47.56 1.05
C PRO A 173 27.18 47.47 0.36
N ALA A 174 26.15 47.42 1.20
CA ALA A 174 24.72 47.50 0.89
C ALA A 174 24.17 48.93 1.05
N THR A 175 23.06 49.30 0.37
CA THR A 175 21.96 50.14 0.91
C THR A 175 20.72 50.18 -0.03
N SER A 176 19.58 49.70 0.49
CA SER A 176 18.28 50.38 0.71
C SER A 176 17.50 51.17 -0.36
N ARG A 177 16.15 50.96 -0.31
CA ARG A 177 15.00 51.87 -0.60
C ARG A 177 14.66 52.13 -2.09
N GLU A 178 13.41 52.27 -2.55
CA GLU A 178 12.14 52.64 -1.93
C GLU A 178 10.92 52.24 -2.81
N LYS A 179 9.76 52.10 -2.15
CA LYS A 179 8.34 52.08 -2.56
C LYS A 179 7.94 52.53 -3.99
N ALA A 180 6.93 51.88 -4.59
CA ALA A 180 5.53 52.36 -4.56
C ALA A 180 4.54 51.51 -5.42
N LYS A 181 3.40 51.20 -4.79
CA LYS A 181 2.04 50.89 -5.32
C LYS A 181 1.51 52.08 -6.18
N PRO A 182 0.28 52.09 -6.75
CA PRO A 182 -0.74 51.04 -6.94
C PRO A 182 -1.44 51.06 -8.33
N ALA A 183 -2.45 50.18 -8.46
CA ALA A 183 -3.77 50.42 -9.08
C ALA A 183 -4.04 49.78 -10.46
N ALA A 184 -4.80 48.68 -10.37
CA ALA A 184 -5.87 48.30 -11.31
C ALA A 184 -6.98 49.39 -11.32
N PRO A 185 -8.12 49.28 -12.05
CA PRO A 185 -8.61 48.15 -12.85
C PRO A 185 -9.35 48.57 -14.15
N ALA A 186 -10.08 47.59 -14.71
CA ALA A 186 -11.27 47.77 -15.55
C ALA A 186 -10.99 48.20 -17.00
N SER A 187 -11.74 47.78 -18.01
CA SER A 187 -12.88 46.90 -18.17
C SER A 187 -13.12 46.90 -19.69
N GLY A 188 -13.74 45.84 -20.21
CA GLY A 188 -14.69 46.05 -21.30
C GLY A 188 -14.33 45.44 -22.65
N ARG A 189 -14.99 44.31 -22.91
CA ARG A 189 -15.87 44.10 -24.07
C ARG A 189 -15.29 44.30 -25.49
N ARG A 190 -14.96 43.15 -26.10
CA ARG A 190 -15.61 42.58 -27.33
C ARG A 190 -16.77 43.45 -27.90
N PRO A 191 -16.94 43.67 -29.23
CA PRO A 191 -17.03 42.57 -30.21
C PRO A 191 -16.65 42.83 -31.69
N ALA A 192 -16.68 41.72 -32.43
CA ALA A 192 -17.12 41.55 -33.83
C ALA A 192 -16.16 41.87 -34.99
N ALA A 193 -15.96 40.82 -35.79
CA ALA A 193 -15.37 40.76 -37.13
C ALA A 193 -16.25 41.49 -38.19
N PRO A 194 -15.79 41.66 -39.45
CA PRO A 194 -15.86 40.57 -40.43
C PRO A 194 -14.79 40.51 -41.56
N LYS A 195 -14.55 39.27 -42.02
CA LYS A 195 -14.31 38.76 -43.40
C LYS A 195 -13.34 39.49 -44.36
N ALA A 196 -12.34 38.78 -44.89
CA ALA A 196 -12.43 38.02 -46.17
C ALA A 196 -11.05 37.60 -46.74
N ASN A 197 -11.01 36.33 -47.18
CA ASN A 197 -10.26 35.72 -48.29
C ASN A 197 -8.73 35.85 -48.43
N GLY A 198 -8.08 34.68 -48.51
CA GLY A 198 -6.76 34.52 -49.12
C GLY A 198 -6.14 33.16 -48.80
N ASN A 199 -6.43 32.15 -49.61
CA ASN A 199 -5.89 30.79 -49.47
C ASN A 199 -4.40 30.77 -49.80
N ALA A 200 -3.55 30.24 -48.91
CA ALA A 200 -2.28 29.63 -49.29
C ALA A 200 -1.83 28.62 -48.23
N ASN A 201 -1.53 27.43 -48.73
CA ASN A 201 -1.23 26.18 -48.05
C ASN A 201 0.15 26.23 -47.37
N VAL A 202 0.25 25.95 -46.08
CA VAL A 202 1.48 25.47 -45.44
C VAL A 202 1.10 24.48 -44.35
N ALA A 203 1.65 23.27 -44.45
CA ALA A 203 1.44 22.16 -43.54
C ALA A 203 1.68 22.58 -42.08
N ALA A 204 0.63 22.51 -41.26
CA ALA A 204 0.77 22.56 -39.82
C ALA A 204 1.43 21.25 -39.36
N PRO A 205 2.56 21.29 -38.63
CA PRO A 205 2.99 20.12 -37.88
C PRO A 205 1.89 19.86 -36.85
N LEU A 206 1.39 18.63 -36.82
CA LEU A 206 0.55 18.12 -35.75
C LEU A 206 1.27 18.46 -34.44
N ALA A 207 0.68 19.38 -33.68
CA ALA A 207 1.09 19.63 -32.31
C ALA A 207 0.98 18.28 -31.59
N SER A 208 2.13 17.74 -31.16
CA SER A 208 2.15 16.73 -30.12
C SER A 208 1.26 17.22 -28.98
N PRO A 209 0.35 16.38 -28.43
CA PRO A 209 -0.29 16.75 -27.19
C PRO A 209 0.80 16.99 -26.16
N ALA A 210 0.83 18.21 -25.61
CA ALA A 210 1.69 18.55 -24.49
C ALA A 210 1.51 17.48 -23.41
N ALA A 211 2.62 16.86 -23.01
CA ALA A 211 2.64 15.98 -21.85
C ALA A 211 2.05 16.73 -20.64
N PRO A 212 1.22 16.08 -19.80
CA PRO A 212 0.78 16.71 -18.57
C PRO A 212 2.01 17.01 -17.69
N PRO A 213 1.97 18.06 -16.84
CA PRO A 213 3.02 18.30 -15.87
C PRO A 213 3.03 17.13 -14.87
N THR A 214 3.96 16.20 -15.05
CA THR A 214 4.19 15.07 -14.17
C THR A 214 5.38 15.39 -13.30
N ASP A 215 5.13 15.88 -12.10
CA ASP A 215 6.14 15.92 -11.04
C ASP A 215 5.50 15.71 -9.65
N LEU A 216 4.54 14.78 -9.58
CA LEU A 216 4.13 14.22 -8.29
C LEU A 216 5.01 13.00 -8.03
N LEU A 217 5.65 12.95 -6.86
CA LEU A 217 6.46 11.81 -6.47
C LEU A 217 5.59 10.55 -6.43
N GLU A 218 6.08 9.49 -7.06
CA GLU A 218 5.39 8.21 -7.08
C GLU A 218 5.38 7.58 -5.68
N VAL A 219 4.23 7.03 -5.29
CA VAL A 219 4.08 6.27 -4.05
C VAL A 219 4.77 4.92 -4.24
N TYR A 220 5.74 4.62 -3.38
CA TYR A 220 6.39 3.30 -3.35
C TYR A 220 6.37 2.72 -1.94
N GLU A 221 6.43 1.39 -1.87
CA GLU A 221 6.31 0.62 -0.64
C GLU A 221 7.59 -0.18 -0.40
N GLU A 222 8.10 -0.13 0.83
CA GLU A 222 9.23 -0.93 1.30
C GLU A 222 8.76 -1.87 2.43
N LEU A 223 9.24 -3.11 2.42
CA LEU A 223 8.99 -4.04 3.52
C LEU A 223 9.95 -3.74 4.66
N VAL A 224 9.41 -3.60 5.86
CA VAL A 224 10.20 -3.36 7.07
C VAL A 224 9.96 -4.48 8.06
N VAL A 225 10.98 -4.78 8.86
CA VAL A 225 10.84 -5.75 9.94
C VAL A 225 9.78 -5.25 10.93
N ALA A 226 9.02 -6.19 11.51
CA ALA A 226 8.06 -5.88 12.55
C ALA A 226 8.74 -5.12 13.69
N ASP A 227 8.09 -4.04 14.13
CA ASP A 227 8.59 -3.27 15.26
C ASP A 227 8.23 -3.99 16.56
N PRO A 228 9.19 -4.35 17.42
CA PRO A 228 8.89 -5.06 18.66
C PRO A 228 8.10 -4.21 19.67
N VAL A 229 8.06 -2.88 19.49
CA VAL A 229 7.39 -1.94 20.39
C VAL A 229 6.05 -1.48 19.83
N ALA A 230 5.90 -1.41 18.51
CA ALA A 230 4.66 -0.93 17.91
C ALA A 230 3.51 -1.95 18.11
N PRO A 231 2.27 -1.47 18.19
CA PRO A 231 1.11 -2.36 18.18
C PRO A 231 0.99 -3.12 16.85
N THR A 232 0.28 -4.24 16.85
CA THR A 232 0.09 -5.07 15.66
C THR A 232 -0.91 -4.48 14.64
N THR A 233 -1.64 -3.42 15.01
CA THR A 233 -2.54 -2.70 14.09
C THR A 233 -2.38 -1.19 14.18
N GLY A 234 -2.88 -0.48 13.17
CA GLY A 234 -2.83 0.97 13.08
C GLY A 234 -1.77 1.47 12.11
N ILE A 235 -1.50 2.77 12.18
CA ILE A 235 -0.55 3.46 11.31
C ILE A 235 0.30 4.41 12.12
N GLU A 236 1.59 4.44 11.83
CA GLU A 236 2.51 5.46 12.29
C GLU A 236 2.82 6.42 11.14
N VAL A 237 2.81 7.73 11.40
CA VAL A 237 3.28 8.73 10.43
C VAL A 237 4.71 9.07 10.83
N LEU A 238 5.70 8.67 10.04
CA LEU A 238 7.11 8.89 10.37
C LEU A 238 7.58 10.27 9.95
N ASP A 239 7.30 10.64 8.71
CA ASP A 239 7.84 11.86 8.11
C ASP A 239 6.78 12.62 7.31
N ALA A 240 7.00 13.92 7.16
CA ALA A 240 6.18 14.82 6.38
C ALA A 240 7.06 15.92 5.77
N PHE A 241 7.09 16.01 4.44
CA PHE A 241 7.83 17.05 3.72
C PHE A 241 6.98 17.67 2.62
N GLU A 242 7.30 18.92 2.28
CA GLU A 242 6.62 19.66 1.22
C GLU A 242 7.52 19.73 -0.02
N GLN A 243 6.96 19.40 -1.18
CA GLN A 243 7.61 19.56 -2.47
C GLN A 243 6.60 20.09 -3.49
N ASP A 244 6.97 21.14 -4.21
CA ASP A 244 6.15 21.80 -5.24
C ASP A 244 4.73 22.17 -4.75
N GLY A 245 4.63 22.62 -3.50
CA GLY A 245 3.36 22.99 -2.86
C GLY A 245 2.48 21.81 -2.43
N THR A 246 3.00 20.58 -2.54
CA THR A 246 2.31 19.34 -2.15
C THR A 246 3.00 18.70 -0.96
N TRP A 247 2.22 18.35 0.06
CA TRP A 247 2.70 17.61 1.23
C TRP A 247 2.72 16.11 0.96
N TYR A 248 3.88 15.51 1.23
CA TYR A 248 4.15 14.09 1.14
C TYR A 248 4.44 13.54 2.54
N TYR A 249 3.94 12.34 2.81
CA TYR A 249 4.06 11.67 4.10
C TYR A 249 4.69 10.30 3.91
N THR A 250 5.53 9.91 4.86
CA THR A 250 6.02 8.54 5.00
C THR A 250 5.21 7.87 6.11
N LEU A 251 4.50 6.81 5.77
CA LEU A 251 3.64 6.05 6.68
C LEU A 251 4.22 4.67 6.96
N ARG A 252 4.08 4.17 8.19
CA ARG A 252 4.30 2.75 8.50
C ARG A 252 2.97 2.09 8.79
N ASP A 253 2.56 1.17 7.93
CA ASP A 253 1.36 0.36 8.15
C ASP A 253 1.75 -0.87 8.97
N LEU A 254 1.33 -0.87 10.23
CA LEU A 254 1.74 -1.86 11.23
C LEU A 254 1.12 -3.24 10.99
N ARG A 255 0.01 -3.28 10.22
CA ARG A 255 -0.73 -4.51 9.92
C ARG A 255 0.01 -5.41 8.93
N TYR A 256 0.76 -4.79 8.03
CA TYR A 256 1.46 -5.47 6.93
C TYR A 256 2.97 -5.29 7.01
N HIS A 257 3.46 -4.59 8.04
CA HIS A 257 4.86 -4.20 8.22
C HIS A 257 5.44 -3.53 6.97
N LYS A 258 4.69 -2.55 6.42
CA LYS A 258 5.08 -1.79 5.23
C LYS A 258 5.41 -0.36 5.57
N LEU A 259 6.45 0.17 4.95
CA LEU A 259 6.75 1.59 4.88
C LEU A 259 6.27 2.11 3.52
N ILE A 260 5.43 3.14 3.54
CA ILE A 260 4.83 3.72 2.35
C ILE A 260 5.30 5.15 2.24
N HIS A 261 6.03 5.45 1.18
CA HIS A 261 6.61 6.76 0.93
C HIS A 261 5.71 7.60 0.02
N ASN A 262 5.90 8.91 0.07
CA ASN A 262 5.28 9.88 -0.82
C ASN A 262 3.74 9.84 -0.82
N VAL A 263 3.13 9.45 0.30
CA VAL A 263 1.67 9.45 0.42
C VAL A 263 1.19 10.89 0.51
N THR A 264 0.19 11.27 -0.28
CA THR A 264 -0.42 12.61 -0.20
C THR A 264 -1.75 12.57 0.56
N LYS A 265 -2.27 13.75 0.94
CA LYS A 265 -3.59 13.89 1.59
C LYS A 265 -4.75 13.33 0.77
N LEU A 266 -4.57 13.24 -0.55
CA LEU A 266 -5.58 12.78 -1.50
C LEU A 266 -5.70 11.25 -1.57
N THR A 267 -4.89 10.50 -0.82
CA THR A 267 -4.95 9.03 -0.79
C THR A 267 -6.38 8.50 -0.57
N ASP A 268 -6.77 7.49 -1.35
CA ASP A 268 -8.09 6.82 -1.23
C ASP A 268 -8.18 5.86 -0.03
N ARG A 269 -7.04 5.57 0.60
CA ARG A 269 -6.99 4.70 1.79
C ARG A 269 -7.48 5.50 3.01
N ARG A 270 -8.69 5.18 3.46
CA ARG A 270 -9.37 5.89 4.57
C ARG A 270 -8.57 5.94 5.86
N LEU A 271 -7.85 4.87 6.20
CA LEU A 271 -7.03 4.82 7.42
C LEU A 271 -5.82 5.74 7.31
N TRP A 272 -5.16 5.77 6.14
CA TRP A 272 -4.00 6.62 5.86
C TRP A 272 -4.40 8.09 5.90
N ARG A 273 -5.50 8.44 5.21
CA ARG A 273 -6.07 9.80 5.24
C ARG A 273 -6.41 10.25 6.65
N ALA A 274 -6.99 9.36 7.47
CA ALA A 274 -7.32 9.67 8.86
C ALA A 274 -6.05 9.92 9.70
N ALA A 275 -5.02 9.08 9.56
CA ALA A 275 -3.73 9.25 10.26
C ALA A 275 -3.03 10.56 9.86
N ILE A 276 -2.97 10.87 8.56
CA ILE A 276 -2.41 12.13 8.05
C ILE A 276 -3.18 13.33 8.60
N ALA A 277 -4.51 13.36 8.43
CA ALA A 277 -5.34 14.44 8.95
C ALA A 277 -5.19 14.61 10.47
N GLN A 278 -4.95 13.50 11.18
CA GLN A 278 -4.79 13.52 12.63
C GLN A 278 -3.40 14.05 13.06
N ARG A 279 -2.34 13.72 12.29
CA ARG A 279 -1.00 14.28 12.45
C ARG A 279 -0.97 15.79 12.18
N GLU A 280 -1.72 16.26 11.18
CA GLU A 280 -1.81 17.70 10.90
C GLU A 280 -2.60 18.48 11.96
N LYS A 281 -3.59 17.82 12.57
CA LYS A 281 -4.50 18.47 13.51
C LYS A 281 -3.93 18.64 14.92
N GLY A 282 -3.01 17.78 15.34
CA GLY A 282 -2.59 17.71 16.74
C GLY A 282 -1.09 17.75 16.92
N SER A 283 -0.59 18.85 17.48
CA SER A 283 0.57 18.78 18.37
C SER A 283 0.19 17.88 19.54
N LEU A 284 0.99 16.85 19.80
CA LEU A 284 0.80 15.97 20.96
C LEU A 284 0.89 16.81 22.24
N ASP A 285 -0.18 16.88 23.03
CA ASP A 285 -0.12 17.37 24.41
C ASP A 285 -0.02 16.14 25.32
N GLU A 286 1.14 15.95 25.94
CA GLU A 286 1.41 14.79 26.81
C GLU A 286 0.49 14.72 28.02
N SER A 287 -0.15 15.84 28.40
CA SER A 287 -1.10 15.93 29.52
C SER A 287 -2.41 15.19 29.23
N ASP A 288 -2.80 15.10 27.96
CA ASP A 288 -3.99 14.37 27.51
C ASP A 288 -3.74 12.85 27.40
N VAL A 289 -2.48 12.42 27.56
CA VAL A 289 -2.09 11.03 27.40
C VAL A 289 -2.16 10.32 28.74
N ARG A 290 -2.91 9.21 28.78
CA ARG A 290 -2.92 8.30 29.91
C ARG A 290 -1.74 7.33 29.79
N TRP A 291 -0.72 7.53 30.61
CA TRP A 291 0.51 6.75 30.60
C TRP A 291 0.48 5.51 31.53
N ASP A 292 1.16 4.46 31.10
CA ASP A 292 1.62 3.31 31.87
C ASP A 292 3.09 3.03 31.47
N GLY A 293 4.03 3.52 32.27
CA GLY A 293 5.45 3.54 31.93
C GLY A 293 5.74 4.40 30.69
N ASP A 294 6.21 3.74 29.63
CA ASP A 294 6.57 4.33 28.33
C ASP A 294 5.42 4.29 27.31
N TYR A 295 4.33 3.60 27.66
CA TYR A 295 3.19 3.36 26.78
C TYR A 295 2.02 4.25 27.21
N GLY A 296 1.34 4.87 26.26
CA GLY A 296 0.26 5.81 26.54
C GLY A 296 -0.93 5.63 25.61
N ILE A 297 -2.14 5.83 26.15
CA ILE A 297 -3.34 6.04 25.34
C ILE A 297 -3.60 7.54 25.29
N TRP A 298 -3.47 8.13 24.10
CA TRP A 298 -3.82 9.53 23.91
C TRP A 298 -5.32 9.70 23.75
N ARG A 299 -5.94 8.92 22.85
CA ARG A 299 -7.38 9.03 22.58
C ARG A 299 -8.02 7.68 22.40
N SER A 300 -9.29 7.62 22.73
CA SER A 300 -10.15 6.45 22.55
C SER A 300 -11.47 6.89 21.97
N TYR A 301 -11.88 6.31 20.85
CA TYR A 301 -13.14 6.67 20.19
C TYR A 301 -13.82 5.43 19.62
N ARG A 302 -15.15 5.49 19.52
CA ARG A 302 -15.97 4.44 18.91
C ARG A 302 -16.24 4.78 17.45
N GLN A 303 -16.03 3.80 16.58
CA GLN A 303 -16.46 3.86 15.19
C GLN A 303 -17.98 3.65 15.09
N ARG A 304 -18.56 4.05 13.96
CA ARG A 304 -19.99 3.80 13.68
C ARG A 304 -20.34 2.30 13.65
N SER A 305 -19.35 1.43 13.43
CA SER A 305 -19.51 -0.03 13.50
C SER A 305 -19.68 -0.58 14.93
N GLY A 306 -19.40 0.23 15.96
CA GLY A 306 -19.36 -0.19 17.35
C GLY A 306 -17.95 -0.48 17.86
N ASP A 307 -16.98 -0.68 16.96
CA ASP A 307 -15.59 -1.00 17.31
C ASP A 307 -14.90 0.18 17.99
N ARG A 308 -14.09 -0.10 19.01
CA ARG A 308 -13.23 0.89 19.65
C ARG A 308 -11.89 0.97 18.94
N ARG A 309 -11.44 2.21 18.76
CA ARG A 309 -10.10 2.52 18.28
C ARG A 309 -9.40 3.46 19.23
N HIS A 310 -8.10 3.33 19.27
CA HIS A 310 -7.21 4.05 20.15
C HIS A 310 -6.11 4.71 19.33
N ASP A 311 -5.79 5.95 19.67
CA ASP A 311 -4.56 6.58 19.24
C ASP A 311 -3.57 6.45 20.40
N LEU A 312 -2.46 5.77 20.16
CA LEU A 312 -1.48 5.37 21.15
C LEU A 312 -0.21 6.18 20.99
N VAL A 313 0.52 6.31 22.09
CA VAL A 313 1.78 7.05 22.14
C VAL A 313 2.80 6.20 22.86
N TYR A 314 3.99 6.09 22.29
CA TYR A 314 5.13 5.47 22.93
C TYR A 314 6.22 6.51 23.12
N ARG A 315 6.61 6.76 24.36
CA ARG A 315 7.78 7.57 24.72
C ARG A 315 8.93 6.62 25.02
N GLY A 316 9.80 6.40 24.05
CA GLY A 316 11.05 5.66 24.26
C GLY A 316 12.19 6.61 24.61
N ASP A 317 13.43 6.20 24.33
CA ASP A 317 14.64 7.04 24.46
C ASP A 317 14.79 8.11 23.34
N GLY A 318 13.68 8.53 22.72
CA GLY A 318 13.69 9.44 21.58
C GLY A 318 12.35 10.16 21.39
N ASP A 319 12.12 10.67 20.17
CA ASP A 319 10.88 11.38 19.85
C ASP A 319 9.65 10.48 20.08
N PRO A 320 8.56 11.02 20.66
CA PRO A 320 7.38 10.24 20.97
C PRO A 320 6.74 9.73 19.68
N ARG A 321 6.58 8.41 19.60
CA ARG A 321 5.98 7.71 18.46
C ARG A 321 4.48 7.65 18.65
N ILE A 322 3.73 8.00 17.61
CA ILE A 322 2.27 8.05 17.67
C ILE A 322 1.68 7.03 16.70
N PHE A 323 0.82 6.17 17.21
CA PHE A 323 0.14 5.12 16.45
C PHE A 323 -1.35 5.44 16.36
N PHE A 324 -1.86 5.66 15.16
CA PHE A 324 -3.23 6.11 14.91
C PHE A 324 -4.17 4.94 14.58
N GLY A 325 -5.37 4.98 15.15
CA GLY A 325 -6.48 4.10 14.77
C GLY A 325 -6.26 2.61 15.11
N VAL A 326 -5.48 2.33 16.14
CA VAL A 326 -5.20 0.98 16.65
C VAL A 326 -6.48 0.37 17.21
N ASN A 327 -6.81 -0.86 16.83
CA ASN A 327 -7.95 -1.58 17.40
C ASN A 327 -7.56 -2.35 18.67
N GLU A 328 -8.54 -2.72 19.50
CA GLU A 328 -8.26 -3.46 20.75
C GLU A 328 -7.52 -4.80 20.48
N THR A 329 -7.80 -5.47 19.36
CA THR A 329 -7.11 -6.72 18.94
C THR A 329 -5.61 -6.52 18.67
N GLY A 330 -5.21 -5.34 18.19
CA GLY A 330 -3.83 -4.99 17.90
C GLY A 330 -3.06 -4.42 19.09
N MET A 331 -3.72 -4.24 20.23
CA MET A 331 -3.09 -3.83 21.49
C MET A 331 -2.64 -5.07 22.26
N ASP A 332 -1.54 -5.66 21.82
CA ASP A 332 -0.91 -6.83 22.46
C ASP A 332 0.14 -6.42 23.51
N GLY A 333 0.70 -7.41 24.20
CA GLY A 333 1.80 -7.21 25.16
C GLY A 333 1.53 -6.09 26.18
N ARG A 334 2.43 -5.09 26.19
CA ARG A 334 2.36 -3.91 27.07
C ARG A 334 1.19 -2.99 26.76
N TRP A 335 0.76 -2.92 25.50
CA TRP A 335 -0.41 -2.11 25.10
C TRP A 335 -1.71 -2.62 25.70
N ARG A 336 -1.83 -3.94 25.91
CA ARG A 336 -3.02 -4.55 26.53
C ARG A 336 -3.25 -4.10 27.96
N ILE A 337 -2.18 -3.84 28.72
CA ILE A 337 -2.25 -3.43 30.13
C ILE A 337 -3.02 -2.10 30.27
N LEU A 338 -2.86 -1.20 29.31
CA LEU A 338 -3.58 0.08 29.28
C LEU A 338 -5.10 -0.09 29.13
N LEU A 339 -5.56 -1.16 28.45
CA LEU A 339 -6.99 -1.47 28.34
C LEU A 339 -7.57 -1.97 29.66
N ASP A 340 -6.83 -2.81 30.39
CA ASP A 340 -7.26 -3.39 31.66
C ASP A 340 -7.29 -2.36 32.80
N ALA A 341 -6.29 -1.47 32.84
CA ALA A 341 -6.28 -0.32 33.75
C ALA A 341 -7.49 0.61 33.53
N THR A 342 -8.04 0.65 32.32
CA THR A 342 -9.24 1.46 31.99
C THR A 342 -10.53 0.81 32.49
N LYS A 343 -10.58 -0.53 32.61
CA LYS A 343 -11.73 -1.25 33.17
C LYS A 343 -11.78 -1.20 34.69
N ALA A 344 -10.62 -1.19 35.37
CA ALA A 344 -10.54 -1.15 36.83
C ALA A 344 -10.89 0.23 37.45
N THR A 345 -10.88 1.31 36.65
CA THR A 345 -11.26 2.67 37.10
C THR A 345 -12.74 2.99 36.84
N ARG A 346 -13.55 2.01 36.39
CA ARG A 346 -14.99 2.17 36.13
C ARG A 346 -15.83 1.33 37.09
#